data_AF-A0A5K0V202-F1
#
_entry.id   AF-A0A5K0V202-F1
#
_cell.length_a   1.000
_cell.length_b   1.000
_cell.length_c   1.000
_cell.angle_alpha   90.00
_cell.angle_beta   90.00
_cell.angle_gamma   90.00
#
_symmetry.space_group_name_H-M   'P 1'
#
loop_
_entity.id
_entity.type
_entity.pdbx_description
1 polymer ?
#
loop_
_entity_poly.entity_id
_entity_poly.type
_entity_poly.pdbx_seq_one_letter_code
_entity_poly.pdbx_strand_id
1 'polypeptide(L)'
;MDLAKECFTVNDRAFAGRPPLEGFKCLGYDHAMFAFSAYGPYYRELRKIVTTKLLSSQQLELLKHIRVDEVGFLVRRLYGSCSNHEPVEMKQHLTCMALNIIVRMVAGKRYFEFDGEGKEFSEALDEFGNQVGTFTVSDAIPWLRWLDVGGHLKAMKRVHLKMDEVASGWLAEHSQKESRSAGEKKDLIDVLIKELEDGHLSENHQTGAIIKATAM
;
A
#
# COMPACT_ATOMS: atom_id res chain seq x y z
N MET A 1 -1.13 35.57 -1.74
CA MET A 1 -1.46 34.31 -1.06
C MET A 1 -0.87 33.20 -1.91
N ASP A 2 -0.23 32.21 -1.30
CA ASP A 2 0.22 31.02 -2.03
C ASP A 2 -1.00 30.26 -2.55
N LEU A 3 -1.06 30.03 -3.86
CA LEU A 3 -2.13 29.28 -4.52
C LEU A 3 -2.41 27.93 -3.84
N ALA A 4 -1.37 27.27 -3.34
CA ALA A 4 -1.48 26.03 -2.58
C ALA A 4 -2.34 26.18 -1.30
N LYS A 5 -2.21 27.30 -0.58
CA LYS A 5 -3.03 27.56 0.61
C LYS A 5 -4.49 27.75 0.23
N GLU A 6 -4.76 28.45 -0.87
CA GLU A 6 -6.12 28.66 -1.35
C GLU A 6 -6.79 27.35 -1.78
N CYS A 7 -6.06 26.48 -2.49
CA CYS A 7 -6.57 25.19 -2.93
C CYS A 7 -6.74 24.17 -1.79
N PHE A 8 -5.78 24.06 -0.88
CA PHE A 8 -5.73 22.96 0.11
C PHE A 8 -6.12 23.35 1.54
N THR A 9 -6.59 24.58 1.75
CA THR A 9 -7.17 24.99 3.05
C THR A 9 -8.55 25.65 2.90
N VAL A 10 -8.66 26.70 2.06
CA VAL A 10 -9.92 27.44 1.91
C VAL A 10 -10.91 26.68 1.03
N ASN A 11 -10.42 26.10 -0.07
CA ASN A 11 -11.21 25.37 -1.06
C ASN A 11 -10.90 23.86 -1.08
N ASP A 12 -10.37 23.32 0.02
CA ASP A 12 -9.85 21.95 0.12
C ASP A 12 -10.83 20.89 -0.41
N ARG A 13 -12.11 21.02 -0.10
CA ARG A 13 -13.17 20.12 -0.55
C ARG A 13 -13.37 20.13 -2.07
N ALA A 14 -13.22 21.28 -2.72
CA ALA A 14 -13.36 21.39 -4.18
C ALA A 14 -12.17 20.72 -4.91
N PHE A 15 -10.99 20.73 -4.29
CA PHE A 15 -9.76 20.14 -4.84
C PHE A 15 -9.44 18.74 -4.28
N ALA A 16 -10.29 18.19 -3.42
CA ALA A 16 -10.08 16.88 -2.81
C ALA A 16 -10.30 15.71 -3.78
N GLY A 17 -10.93 15.96 -4.94
CA GLY A 17 -11.22 14.93 -5.95
C GLY A 17 -9.97 14.26 -6.53
N ARG A 18 -10.17 13.09 -7.13
CA ARG A 18 -9.18 12.39 -7.94
C ARG A 18 -9.69 12.31 -9.38
N PRO A 19 -8.87 12.61 -10.40
CA PRO A 19 -9.27 12.41 -11.78
C PRO A 19 -9.52 10.91 -12.05
N PRO A 20 -10.50 10.55 -12.91
CA PRO A 20 -10.85 9.17 -13.21
C PRO A 20 -9.84 8.55 -14.21
N LEU A 21 -8.57 8.46 -13.80
CA LEU A 21 -7.51 7.91 -14.62
C LEU A 21 -7.59 6.38 -14.71
N GLU A 22 -7.24 5.82 -15.87
CA GLU A 22 -7.22 4.38 -16.08
C GLU A 22 -6.24 3.66 -15.14
N GLY A 23 -5.09 4.29 -14.85
CA GLY A 23 -4.13 3.77 -13.88
C GLY A 23 -4.73 3.59 -12.49
N PHE A 24 -5.50 4.58 -12.03
CA PHE A 24 -6.17 4.56 -10.72
C PHE A 24 -7.23 3.46 -10.65
N LYS A 25 -7.94 3.24 -11.76
CA LYS A 25 -8.93 2.16 -11.86
C LYS A 25 -8.28 0.77 -11.88
N CYS A 26 -7.29 0.57 -12.75
CA CYS A 26 -6.65 -0.73 -12.95
C CYS A 26 -5.79 -1.16 -11.76
N LEU A 27 -5.01 -0.25 -11.19
CA LEU A 27 -4.10 -0.56 -10.08
C LEU A 27 -4.82 -0.48 -8.73
N GLY A 28 -5.80 0.40 -8.59
CA GLY A 28 -6.48 0.71 -7.33
C GLY A 28 -7.72 -0.14 -7.03
N TYR A 29 -7.81 -1.37 -7.56
CA TYR A 29 -8.94 -2.27 -7.32
C TYR A 29 -10.29 -1.64 -7.68
N ASP A 30 -10.41 -1.07 -8.88
CA ASP A 30 -11.61 -0.34 -9.32
C ASP A 30 -12.01 0.77 -8.32
N HIS A 31 -11.01 1.56 -7.92
CA HIS A 31 -11.12 2.67 -6.97
C HIS A 31 -11.38 2.29 -5.50
N ALA A 32 -11.30 1.00 -5.11
CA ALA A 32 -11.34 0.61 -3.71
C ALA A 32 -10.13 1.16 -2.91
N MET A 33 -8.96 1.32 -3.56
CA MET A 33 -7.80 1.95 -2.93
C MET A 33 -8.12 3.43 -2.65
N PHE A 34 -8.33 3.79 -1.38
CA PHE A 34 -8.87 5.11 -1.04
C PHE A 34 -7.99 6.29 -1.51
N ALA A 35 -6.68 6.09 -1.67
CA ALA A 35 -5.76 7.07 -2.25
C ALA A 35 -6.16 7.50 -3.68
N PHE A 36 -6.82 6.61 -4.42
CA PHE A 36 -7.28 6.77 -5.81
C PHE A 36 -8.80 6.87 -5.95
N SER A 37 -9.54 6.75 -4.85
CA SER A 37 -10.98 6.95 -4.80
C SER A 37 -11.36 8.43 -4.96
N ALA A 38 -12.53 8.68 -5.55
CA ALA A 38 -13.09 10.03 -5.58
C ALA A 38 -13.47 10.48 -4.16
N TYR A 39 -13.43 11.79 -3.91
CA TYR A 39 -13.87 12.33 -2.63
C TYR A 39 -15.37 12.09 -2.45
N GLY A 40 -15.74 11.35 -1.41
CA GLY A 40 -17.13 10.98 -1.12
C GLY A 40 -17.27 10.33 0.25
N PRO A 41 -18.47 9.83 0.59
CA PRO A 41 -18.73 9.09 1.83
C PRO A 41 -17.73 7.94 2.06
N TYR A 42 -17.49 7.11 1.04
CA TYR A 42 -16.56 5.96 1.10
C TYR A 42 -15.14 6.40 1.50
N TYR A 43 -14.58 7.36 0.75
CA TYR A 43 -13.27 7.92 1.06
C TYR A 43 -13.17 8.43 2.50
N ARG A 44 -14.20 9.14 2.98
CA ARG A 44 -14.20 9.73 4.33
C ARG A 44 -14.28 8.66 5.41
N GLU A 45 -15.09 7.64 5.22
CA GLU A 45 -15.25 6.51 6.14
C GLU A 45 -13.96 5.70 6.23
N LEU A 46 -13.40 5.28 5.09
CA LEU A 46 -12.17 4.50 5.05
C LEU A 46 -10.96 5.32 5.55
N ARG A 47 -10.84 6.60 5.17
CA ARG A 47 -9.81 7.49 5.73
C ARG A 47 -9.92 7.63 7.24
N LYS A 48 -11.14 7.65 7.79
CA LYS A 48 -11.35 7.68 9.24
C LYS A 48 -10.85 6.39 9.89
N ILE A 49 -11.15 5.21 9.33
CA ILE A 49 -10.63 3.92 9.83
C ILE A 49 -9.10 3.94 9.81
N VAL A 50 -8.49 4.26 8.65
CA VAL A 50 -7.02 4.31 8.50
C VAL A 50 -6.38 5.26 9.53
N THR A 51 -6.91 6.47 9.68
CA THR A 51 -6.31 7.48 10.56
C THR A 51 -6.51 7.17 12.04
N THR A 52 -7.69 6.68 12.42
CA THR A 52 -8.07 6.53 13.84
C THR A 52 -7.78 5.15 14.40
N LYS A 53 -7.64 4.12 13.55
CA LYS A 53 -7.38 2.74 13.97
C LYS A 53 -5.97 2.32 13.55
N LEU A 54 -5.68 2.36 12.25
CA LEU A 54 -4.42 1.81 11.73
C LEU A 54 -3.19 2.69 12.05
N LEU A 55 -3.33 4.01 11.89
CA LEU A 55 -2.24 4.98 12.07
C LEU A 55 -2.38 5.79 13.37
N SER A 56 -3.16 5.28 14.32
CA SER A 56 -3.31 5.90 15.64
C SER A 56 -2.01 5.84 16.44
N SER A 57 -1.80 6.80 17.35
CA SER A 57 -0.63 6.78 18.23
C SER A 57 -0.56 5.49 19.06
N GLN A 58 -1.71 4.96 19.48
CA GLN A 58 -1.77 3.67 20.19
C GLN A 58 -1.27 2.52 19.31
N GLN A 59 -1.75 2.41 18.07
CA GLN A 59 -1.33 1.36 17.15
C GLN A 59 0.16 1.46 16.79
N LEU A 60 0.66 2.69 16.57
CA LEU A 60 2.07 2.93 16.29
C LEU A 60 2.98 2.59 17.48
N GLU A 61 2.49 2.75 18.72
CA GLU A 61 3.20 2.32 19.93
C GLU A 61 3.22 0.80 20.09
N LEU A 62 2.11 0.11 19.80
CA LEU A 62 2.06 -1.36 19.79
C LEU A 62 3.06 -1.96 18.79
N LEU A 63 3.17 -1.34 17.61
CA LEU A 63 4.05 -1.79 16.53
C LEU A 63 5.47 -1.21 16.59
N LYS A 64 5.82 -0.40 17.60
CA LYS A 64 7.12 0.31 17.64
C LYS A 64 8.33 -0.62 17.61
N HIS A 65 8.18 -1.83 18.16
CA HIS A 65 9.23 -2.83 18.22
C HIS A 65 9.74 -3.21 16.83
N ILE A 66 8.88 -3.18 15.80
CA ILE A 66 9.25 -3.47 14.41
C ILE A 66 10.32 -2.49 13.91
N ARG A 67 10.17 -1.19 14.18
CA ARG A 67 11.16 -0.18 13.78
C ARG A 67 12.49 -0.38 14.50
N VAL A 68 12.44 -0.69 15.80
CA VAL A 68 13.64 -0.97 16.60
C VAL A 68 14.37 -2.20 16.07
N ASP A 69 13.64 -3.27 15.76
CA ASP A 69 14.19 -4.51 15.23
C ASP A 69 14.87 -4.31 13.87
N GLU A 70 14.22 -3.61 12.93
CA GLU A 70 14.76 -3.40 11.58
C GLU A 70 15.96 -2.45 11.57
N VAL A 71 15.95 -1.39 12.40
CA VAL A 71 17.12 -0.52 12.58
C VAL A 71 18.28 -1.33 13.18
N GLY A 72 18.00 -2.14 14.21
CA GLY A 72 19.01 -3.02 14.81
C GLY A 72 19.58 -4.04 13.81
N PHE A 73 18.73 -4.59 12.95
CA PHE A 73 19.16 -5.48 11.87
C PHE A 73 20.07 -4.78 10.87
N LEU A 74 19.69 -3.58 10.41
CA LEU A 74 20.51 -2.79 9.51
C LEU A 74 21.88 -2.47 10.11
N VAL A 75 21.93 -2.01 11.36
CA VAL A 75 23.18 -1.69 12.07
C VAL A 75 24.09 -2.90 12.16
N ARG A 76 23.56 -4.07 12.56
CA ARG A 76 24.35 -5.32 12.63
C ARG A 76 24.91 -5.71 11.25
N ARG A 77 24.12 -5.55 10.20
CA ARG A 77 24.54 -5.86 8.82
C ARG A 77 25.67 -4.94 8.36
N LEU A 78 25.49 -3.62 8.54
CA LEU A 78 26.52 -2.63 8.20
C LEU A 78 27.82 -2.88 8.96
N TYR A 79 27.72 -3.18 10.26
CA TYR A 79 28.89 -3.50 11.09
C TYR A 79 29.66 -4.72 10.56
N GLY A 80 28.95 -5.78 10.13
CA GLY A 80 29.57 -6.94 9.49
C GLY A 80 30.35 -6.59 8.21
N SER A 81 29.76 -5.73 7.37
CA SER A 81 30.37 -5.29 6.11
C SER A 81 31.56 -4.33 6.30
N CYS A 82 31.66 -3.60 7.42
CA CYS A 82 32.79 -2.72 7.71
C CYS A 82 34.14 -3.45 7.70
N SER A 83 34.16 -4.76 7.97
CA SER A 83 35.37 -5.59 7.98
C SER A 83 36.09 -5.63 6.63
N ASN A 84 35.37 -5.35 5.53
CA ASN A 84 35.91 -5.43 4.18
C ASN A 84 36.44 -4.08 3.66
N HIS A 85 36.29 -2.97 4.41
CA HIS A 85 36.67 -1.60 4.00
C HIS A 85 36.10 -1.12 2.65
N GLU A 86 35.10 -1.80 2.11
CA GLU A 86 34.45 -1.45 0.85
C GLU A 86 33.33 -0.41 1.05
N PRO A 87 33.11 0.49 0.07
CA PRO A 87 31.95 1.36 0.06
C PRO A 87 30.63 0.57 0.10
N VAL A 88 29.66 1.05 0.87
CA VAL A 88 28.33 0.43 1.01
C VAL A 88 27.27 1.25 0.28
N GLU A 89 26.47 0.61 -0.57
CA GLU A 89 25.33 1.24 -1.24
C GLU A 89 24.14 1.45 -0.28
N MET A 90 24.13 2.58 0.42
CA MET A 90 23.14 2.87 1.47
C MET A 90 21.69 2.94 0.97
N LYS A 91 21.46 3.31 -0.30
CA LYS A 91 20.11 3.42 -0.87
C LYS A 91 19.36 2.09 -0.76
N GLN A 92 19.98 1.00 -1.20
CA GLN A 92 19.35 -0.32 -1.19
C GLN A 92 19.04 -0.78 0.24
N HIS A 93 20.00 -0.60 1.16
CA HIS A 93 19.82 -0.93 2.57
C HIS A 93 18.67 -0.18 3.24
N LEU A 94 18.57 1.13 3.00
CA LEU A 94 17.51 1.97 3.56
C LEU A 94 16.14 1.65 2.95
N THR A 95 16.08 1.41 1.63
CA THR A 95 14.85 0.97 0.95
C THR A 95 14.36 -0.36 1.51
N CYS A 96 15.23 -1.38 1.63
CA CYS A 96 14.85 -2.66 2.21
C CYS A 96 14.39 -2.53 3.66
N MET A 97 15.06 -1.71 4.47
CA MET A 97 14.64 -1.45 5.86
C MET A 97 13.25 -0.79 5.90
N ALA A 98 13.01 0.24 5.10
CA ALA A 98 11.72 0.94 5.07
C ALA A 98 10.59 0.02 4.62
N LEU A 99 10.81 -0.77 3.56
CA LEU A 99 9.83 -1.72 3.07
C LEU A 99 9.56 -2.85 4.07
N ASN A 100 10.58 -3.39 4.73
CA ASN A 100 10.39 -4.37 5.80
C ASN A 100 9.61 -3.79 6.99
N ILE A 101 9.86 -2.53 7.38
CA ILE A 101 9.06 -1.87 8.42
C ILE A 101 7.59 -1.81 8.01
N ILE A 102 7.30 -1.36 6.78
CA ILE A 102 5.93 -1.22 6.27
C ILE A 102 5.24 -2.58 6.23
N VAL A 103 5.84 -3.59 5.60
CA VAL A 103 5.19 -4.90 5.43
C VAL A 103 5.06 -5.65 6.76
N ARG A 104 6.02 -5.51 7.69
CA ARG A 104 5.88 -6.07 9.04
C ARG A 104 4.77 -5.39 9.83
N MET A 105 4.60 -4.08 9.65
CA MET A 105 3.49 -3.35 10.30
C MET A 105 2.15 -3.75 9.69
N VAL A 106 2.08 -3.88 8.36
CA VAL A 106 0.83 -4.15 7.64
C VAL A 106 0.37 -5.60 7.80
N ALA A 107 1.25 -6.55 7.50
CA ALA A 107 0.92 -7.97 7.34
C ALA A 107 1.76 -8.90 8.24
N GLY A 108 2.54 -8.34 9.17
CA GLY A 108 3.37 -9.14 10.07
C GLY A 108 4.55 -9.85 9.39
N LYS A 109 4.82 -9.58 8.11
CA LYS A 109 5.80 -10.29 7.29
C LYS A 109 7.05 -9.51 6.98
N ARG A 110 8.15 -10.23 6.77
CA ARG A 110 9.46 -9.68 6.41
C ARG A 110 9.93 -10.37 5.13
N TYR A 111 10.13 -9.58 4.07
CA TYR A 111 10.38 -10.12 2.72
C TYR A 111 11.73 -9.66 2.16
N PHE A 112 12.17 -8.45 2.47
CA PHE A 112 13.23 -7.79 1.70
C PHE A 112 14.60 -8.13 2.28
N GLU A 113 15.17 -9.24 1.81
CA GLU A 113 16.54 -9.68 2.11
C GLU A 113 17.41 -9.80 0.84
N PHE A 114 17.34 -8.85 -0.10
CA PHE A 114 18.21 -8.78 -1.30
C PHE A 114 18.10 -9.96 -2.30
N ASP A 115 17.48 -11.07 -1.94
CA ASP A 115 17.14 -12.21 -2.81
C ASP A 115 15.74 -12.78 -2.49
N GLY A 116 15.29 -13.75 -3.30
CA GLY A 116 14.02 -14.47 -3.10
C GLY A 116 12.73 -13.67 -3.34
N GLU A 117 11.66 -14.08 -2.66
CA GLU A 117 10.29 -13.55 -2.83
C GLU A 117 10.19 -12.03 -2.63
N GLY A 118 10.99 -11.44 -1.74
CA GLY A 118 10.99 -10.00 -1.53
C GLY A 118 11.55 -9.19 -2.70
N LYS A 119 12.40 -9.80 -3.53
CA LYS A 119 12.88 -9.14 -4.75
C LYS A 119 11.75 -9.01 -5.76
N GLU A 120 10.97 -10.06 -5.97
CA GLU A 120 9.83 -10.04 -6.89
C GLU A 120 8.76 -9.04 -6.44
N PHE A 121 8.47 -8.98 -5.13
CA PHE A 121 7.55 -7.99 -4.59
C PHE A 121 8.10 -6.55 -4.70
N SER A 122 9.41 -6.35 -4.48
CA SER A 122 10.06 -5.04 -4.69
C SER A 122 9.95 -4.58 -6.15
N GLU A 123 10.21 -5.49 -7.10
CA GLU A 123 10.09 -5.19 -8.52
C GLU A 123 8.65 -4.87 -8.91
N ALA A 124 7.66 -5.56 -8.33
CA ALA A 124 6.25 -5.25 -8.52
C ALA A 124 5.86 -3.87 -7.97
N LEU A 125 6.40 -3.48 -6.80
CA LEU A 125 6.21 -2.14 -6.22
C LEU A 125 6.84 -1.03 -7.07
N ASP A 126 8.04 -1.26 -7.59
CA ASP A 126 8.70 -0.31 -8.51
C ASP A 126 7.92 -0.18 -9.83
N GLU A 127 7.45 -1.30 -10.39
CA GLU A 127 6.61 -1.31 -11.59
C GLU A 127 5.27 -0.59 -11.34
N PHE A 128 4.65 -0.80 -10.16
CA PHE A 128 3.46 -0.07 -9.73
C PHE A 128 3.69 1.44 -9.67
N GLY A 129 4.78 1.88 -9.04
CA GLY A 129 5.13 3.30 -8.96
C GLY A 129 5.32 3.95 -10.34
N ASN A 130 5.91 3.22 -11.29
CA ASN A 130 6.05 3.69 -12.66
C ASN A 130 4.70 3.77 -13.40
N GLN A 131 3.85 2.75 -13.26
CA GLN A 131 2.57 2.70 -13.96
C GLN A 131 1.54 3.69 -13.38
N VAL A 132 1.49 3.90 -12.05
CA VAL A 132 0.50 4.78 -11.42
C VAL A 132 0.65 6.25 -11.84
N GLY A 133 1.88 6.68 -12.14
CA GLY A 133 2.17 8.01 -12.65
C GLY A 133 1.98 8.18 -14.16
N THR A 134 1.66 7.10 -14.88
CA THR A 134 1.58 7.12 -16.34
C THR A 134 0.22 7.63 -16.81
N PHE A 135 0.24 8.73 -17.57
CA PHE A 135 -0.93 9.23 -18.28
C PHE A 135 -1.06 8.50 -19.63
N THR A 136 -2.13 7.72 -19.80
CA THR A 136 -2.36 6.90 -20.99
C THR A 136 -3.08 7.70 -22.09
N VAL A 137 -2.97 7.25 -23.34
CA VAL A 137 -3.73 7.86 -24.46
C VAL A 137 -5.24 7.76 -24.22
N SER A 138 -5.72 6.70 -23.55
CA SER A 138 -7.12 6.56 -23.17
C SER A 138 -7.60 7.60 -22.16
N ASP A 139 -6.72 8.15 -21.33
CA ASP A 139 -7.09 9.21 -20.38
C ASP A 139 -7.43 10.52 -21.11
N ALA A 140 -6.81 10.78 -22.27
CA ALA A 140 -7.13 11.91 -23.13
C ALA A 140 -8.21 11.60 -24.18
N ILE A 141 -8.20 10.38 -24.74
CA ILE A 141 -9.05 9.96 -25.86
C ILE A 141 -9.72 8.61 -25.52
N PRO A 142 -10.82 8.60 -24.74
CA PRO A 142 -11.39 7.38 -24.18
C PRO A 142 -11.81 6.31 -25.20
N TRP A 143 -12.25 6.70 -26.41
CA TRP A 143 -12.68 5.74 -27.43
C TRP A 143 -11.51 4.96 -28.06
N LEU A 144 -10.26 5.38 -27.85
CA LEU A 144 -9.06 4.65 -28.28
C LEU A 144 -8.53 3.66 -27.21
N ARG A 145 -9.25 3.49 -26.09
CA ARG A 145 -8.87 2.56 -25.01
C ARG A 145 -8.55 1.14 -25.48
N TRP A 146 -9.28 0.63 -26.46
CA TRP A 146 -9.10 -0.73 -26.96
C TRP A 146 -7.76 -0.94 -27.69
N LEU A 147 -7.12 0.12 -28.19
CA LEU A 147 -5.83 0.04 -28.86
C LEU A 147 -4.67 -0.16 -27.88
N ASP A 148 -4.83 0.24 -26.61
CA ASP A 148 -3.77 0.23 -25.59
C ASP A 148 -2.45 0.80 -26.13
N VAL A 149 -2.49 2.01 -26.67
CA VAL A 149 -1.31 2.66 -27.29
C VAL A 149 -0.21 2.78 -26.24
N GLY A 150 0.93 2.13 -26.48
CA GLY A 150 2.05 2.03 -25.53
C GLY A 150 2.00 0.82 -24.59
N GLY A 151 0.92 0.02 -24.60
CA GLY A 151 0.81 -1.21 -23.82
C GLY A 151 0.64 -1.00 -22.30
N HIS A 152 0.30 0.22 -21.88
CA HIS A 152 0.22 0.63 -20.48
C HIS A 152 -0.91 -0.09 -19.74
N LEU A 153 -2.08 -0.25 -20.34
CA LEU A 153 -3.20 -0.93 -19.70
C LEU A 153 -2.87 -2.40 -19.46
N LYS A 154 -2.19 -3.05 -20.42
CA LYS A 154 -1.70 -4.43 -20.26
C LYS A 154 -0.64 -4.54 -19.17
N ALA A 155 0.28 -3.56 -19.08
CA ALA A 155 1.28 -3.51 -18.01
C ALA A 155 0.64 -3.31 -16.63
N MET A 156 -0.27 -2.34 -16.49
CA MET A 156 -1.03 -2.07 -15.28
C MET A 156 -1.78 -3.32 -14.79
N LYS A 157 -2.45 -4.05 -15.69
CA LYS A 157 -3.14 -5.31 -15.33
C LYS A 157 -2.18 -6.37 -14.81
N ARG A 158 -1.00 -6.51 -15.42
CA ARG A 158 0.02 -7.46 -14.98
C ARG A 158 0.53 -7.13 -13.58
N VAL A 159 0.81 -5.84 -13.33
CA VAL A 159 1.24 -5.36 -12.01
C VAL A 159 0.14 -5.57 -10.98
N HIS A 160 -1.09 -5.21 -11.31
CA HIS A 160 -2.24 -5.43 -10.43
C HIS A 160 -2.36 -6.91 -10.02
N LEU A 161 -2.23 -7.85 -10.96
CA LEU A 161 -2.28 -9.29 -10.65
C LEU A 161 -1.17 -9.73 -9.70
N LYS A 162 0.07 -9.28 -9.89
CA LYS A 162 1.19 -9.58 -8.96
C LYS A 162 0.92 -9.04 -7.55
N MET A 163 0.46 -7.79 -7.46
CA MET A 163 0.13 -7.17 -6.18
C MET A 163 -1.07 -7.85 -5.51
N ASP A 164 -2.09 -8.22 -6.29
CA ASP A 164 -3.28 -8.91 -5.82
C ASP A 164 -2.98 -10.33 -5.30
N GLU A 165 -2.05 -11.05 -5.92
CA GLU A 165 -1.60 -12.35 -5.45
C GLU A 165 -0.98 -12.25 -4.05
N VAL A 166 -0.07 -11.29 -3.85
CA VAL A 166 0.53 -11.03 -2.53
C VAL A 166 -0.52 -10.61 -1.50
N ALA A 167 -1.41 -9.67 -1.86
CA ALA A 167 -2.46 -9.17 -0.96
C ALA A 167 -3.45 -10.27 -0.58
N SER A 168 -3.81 -11.12 -1.54
CA SER A 168 -4.70 -12.26 -1.32
C SER A 168 -4.05 -13.31 -0.43
N GLY A 169 -2.75 -13.56 -0.57
CA GLY A 169 -1.97 -14.38 0.35
C GLY A 169 -2.01 -13.85 1.78
N TRP A 170 -1.77 -12.55 1.96
CA TRP A 170 -1.86 -11.91 3.28
C TRP A 170 -3.25 -12.03 3.88
N LEU A 171 -4.31 -11.67 3.13
CA LEU A 171 -5.68 -11.75 3.61
C LEU A 171 -6.06 -13.19 4.00
N ALA A 172 -5.74 -14.17 3.16
CA ALA A 172 -6.08 -15.57 3.43
C ALA A 172 -5.42 -16.09 4.70
N GLU A 173 -4.17 -15.72 4.97
CA GLU A 173 -3.46 -16.11 6.19
C GLU A 173 -4.10 -15.50 7.44
N HIS A 174 -4.46 -14.21 7.41
CA HIS A 174 -5.06 -13.54 8.56
C HIS A 174 -6.48 -14.05 8.85
N SER A 175 -7.30 -14.26 7.82
CA SER A 175 -8.64 -14.85 7.97
C SER A 175 -8.61 -16.28 8.55
N GLN A 176 -7.54 -17.06 8.29
CA GLN A 176 -7.37 -18.37 8.91
C GLN A 176 -6.90 -18.29 10.37
N LYS A 177 -6.10 -17.28 10.74
CA LYS A 177 -5.55 -17.10 12.10
C LYS A 177 -6.60 -16.72 13.14
N GLU A 178 -7.60 -15.92 12.78
CA GLU A 178 -8.69 -15.56 13.70
C GLU A 178 -9.44 -16.78 14.27
N SER A 179 -9.43 -17.90 13.53
CA SER A 179 -10.02 -19.16 13.99
C SER A 179 -9.14 -19.96 14.98
N ARG A 180 -7.87 -19.58 15.20
CA ARG A 180 -6.86 -20.47 15.82
C ARG A 180 -6.16 -19.98 17.10
N SER A 181 -6.05 -18.68 17.43
CA SER A 181 -5.55 -18.28 18.76
C SER A 181 -5.82 -16.83 19.16
N ALA A 182 -6.09 -16.58 20.45
CA ALA A 182 -6.38 -15.25 21.02
C ALA A 182 -5.13 -14.49 21.54
N GLY A 183 -3.92 -14.92 21.17
CA GLY A 183 -2.66 -14.45 21.80
C GLY A 183 -1.60 -13.86 20.87
N GLU A 184 -1.80 -13.88 19.54
CA GLU A 184 -0.83 -13.32 18.60
C GLU A 184 -0.87 -11.78 18.53
N LYS A 185 0.28 -11.18 18.25
CA LYS A 185 0.41 -9.72 18.05
C LYS A 185 -0.35 -9.33 16.79
N LYS A 186 -1.40 -8.52 16.94
CA LYS A 186 -2.23 -8.03 15.84
C LYS A 186 -1.49 -7.01 14.98
N ASP A 187 -1.52 -7.21 13.67
CA ASP A 187 -1.03 -6.24 12.69
C ASP A 187 -2.19 -5.42 12.09
N LEU A 188 -1.90 -4.61 11.07
CA LEU A 188 -2.92 -3.70 10.51
C LEU A 188 -3.99 -4.44 9.69
N ILE A 189 -3.68 -5.59 9.10
CA ILE A 189 -4.70 -6.40 8.40
C ILE A 189 -5.69 -6.96 9.42
N ASP A 190 -5.23 -7.46 10.57
CA ASP A 190 -6.12 -7.94 11.64
C ASP A 190 -7.07 -6.83 12.12
N VAL A 191 -6.55 -5.61 12.29
CA VAL A 191 -7.38 -4.46 12.69
C VAL A 191 -8.38 -4.11 11.59
N LEU A 192 -7.97 -4.15 10.32
CA LEU A 192 -8.82 -3.79 9.20
C LEU A 192 -9.94 -4.81 8.96
N ILE A 193 -9.66 -6.11 9.07
CA ILE A 193 -10.68 -7.18 9.02
C ILE A 193 -11.76 -6.88 10.07
N LYS A 194 -11.35 -6.72 11.33
CA LYS A 194 -12.28 -6.46 12.43
C LYS A 194 -13.15 -5.22 12.22
N GLU A 195 -12.55 -4.09 11.84
CA GLU A 195 -13.31 -2.84 11.65
C GLU A 195 -14.28 -2.90 10.46
N LEU A 196 -14.04 -3.76 9.48
CA LEU A 196 -14.93 -3.96 8.32
C LEU A 196 -15.96 -5.08 8.50
N GLU A 197 -15.77 -6.00 9.45
CA GLU A 197 -16.82 -6.90 9.91
C GLU A 197 -17.86 -6.16 10.78
N ASP A 198 -17.38 -5.24 11.63
CA ASP A 198 -18.22 -4.44 12.53
C ASP A 198 -18.94 -3.27 11.82
N GLY A 199 -18.55 -2.95 10.58
CA GLY A 199 -18.98 -1.74 9.87
C GLY A 199 -19.53 -1.99 8.46
N HIS A 200 -20.46 -1.14 8.03
CA HIS A 200 -20.87 -1.04 6.62
C HIS A 200 -20.27 0.22 6.01
N LEU A 201 -19.47 0.06 4.95
CA LEU A 201 -19.00 1.18 4.14
C LEU A 201 -20.06 1.56 3.11
N SER A 202 -20.07 2.84 2.75
CA SER A 202 -21.05 3.44 1.84
C SER A 202 -20.94 3.04 0.36
N GLU A 203 -19.88 2.33 -0.06
CA GLU A 203 -19.72 1.76 -1.41
C GLU A 203 -19.75 0.22 -1.40
N ASN A 204 -20.23 -0.36 -2.51
CA ASN A 204 -20.40 -1.82 -2.70
C ASN A 204 -19.12 -2.54 -3.16
N HIS A 205 -17.94 -2.08 -2.75
CA HIS A 205 -16.75 -2.91 -2.95
C HIS A 205 -16.84 -4.15 -2.06
N GLN A 206 -16.37 -5.29 -2.57
CA GLN A 206 -16.26 -6.48 -1.72
C GLN A 206 -15.27 -6.18 -0.58
N THR A 207 -15.61 -6.57 0.66
CA THR A 207 -14.76 -6.34 1.83
C THR A 207 -13.31 -6.81 1.61
N GLY A 208 -13.13 -7.97 0.98
CA GLY A 208 -11.80 -8.47 0.63
C GLY A 208 -11.04 -7.56 -0.35
N ALA A 209 -11.71 -6.92 -1.30
CA ALA A 209 -11.08 -5.95 -2.20
C ALA A 209 -10.65 -4.69 -1.44
N ILE A 210 -11.46 -4.21 -0.48
CA ILE A 210 -11.13 -3.05 0.36
C ILE A 210 -9.90 -3.35 1.23
N ILE A 211 -9.86 -4.53 1.87
CA ILE A 211 -8.73 -4.94 2.70
C ILE A 211 -7.45 -5.01 1.87
N LYS A 212 -7.49 -5.73 0.75
CA LYS A 212 -6.35 -5.86 -0.17
C LYS A 212 -5.87 -4.51 -0.70
N ALA A 213 -6.81 -3.65 -1.10
CA ALA A 213 -6.49 -2.32 -1.63
C ALA A 213 -5.96 -1.35 -0.58
N THR A 214 -6.28 -1.55 0.71
CA THR A 214 -5.79 -0.70 1.80
C THR A 214 -4.46 -1.21 2.36
N ALA A 215 -4.20 -2.52 2.26
CA ALA A 215 -2.94 -3.13 2.68
C ALA A 215 -1.79 -2.91 1.68
N MET A 216 -2.11 -2.61 0.41
CA MET A 216 -1.16 -2.32 -0.67
C MET A 216 -0.92 -0.83 -0.83
#